data_AF-B7K3X3-F1
#
_entry.id   AF-B7K3X3-F1
#
_cell.length_a   1.000
_cell.length_b   1.000
_cell.length_c   1.000
_cell.angle_alpha   90.00
_cell.angle_beta   90.00
_cell.angle_gamma   90.00
#
_symmetry.space_group_name_H-M   'P 1'
#
loop_
_entity.id
_entity.type
_entity.pdbx_description
1 polymer ?
#
loop_
_entity_poly.entity_id
_entity_poly.type
_entity_poly.pdbx_seq_one_letter_code
_entity_poly.pdbx_strand_id
1 'polypeptide(L)'
;MSDYSPVLHLVTFHNPYPNCVSLKLDTMGSQSSSGQIMLQLQGHFNEQEKDLLNGHLKFGLKGGILSLELENGEIIYPEPLLEDWAQLQTQSSVNPSWELTPKTGASILKIDNITVPFAIIQPQTEPLYLTVTLKVTPQNLSITNAEGLWRHDIHPNQHAILERVLAQFLYKNRLSSHLCRLVFSSNKGTHQATLEDYPSQELDSHELAQLHQRIEQLYAANTHNLAELIKLAHFNPLTDLAGGNFLAAELSAVELSGANLTQTNFRGANLTDAELSEAILNYCKFSGADLSGAYLGNAQLVKADFHRASLAVANLIGANLTEANLREANLIDTNLSGATVKNAKFGENPGMTPELEQSLRERGAIFVHNP
;
A
#
# COMPACT_ATOMS: atom_id res chain seq x y z
N MET A 1 -25.47 2.69 -43.88
CA MET A 1 -25.62 2.95 -42.43
C MET A 1 -24.28 3.48 -41.98
N SER A 2 -24.25 4.73 -41.53
CA SER A 2 -23.05 5.42 -41.06
C SER A 2 -22.45 4.67 -39.88
N ASP A 3 -21.16 4.32 -39.99
CA ASP A 3 -20.28 3.89 -38.89
C ASP A 3 -20.26 4.97 -37.80
N TYR A 4 -21.23 4.95 -36.91
CA TYR A 4 -21.17 5.71 -35.66
C TYR A 4 -20.40 4.87 -34.65
N SER A 5 -19.08 5.01 -34.68
CA SER A 5 -18.27 4.70 -33.50
C SER A 5 -18.64 5.71 -32.42
N PRO A 6 -19.09 5.30 -31.21
CA PRO A 6 -19.17 6.24 -30.10
C PRO A 6 -17.74 6.68 -29.80
N VAL A 7 -17.39 7.88 -30.23
CA VAL A 7 -16.10 8.49 -29.90
C VAL A 7 -16.22 8.87 -28.43
N LEU A 8 -15.58 8.08 -27.58
CA LEU A 8 -15.49 8.37 -26.17
C LEU A 8 -14.59 9.60 -25.98
N HIS A 9 -15.19 10.71 -25.55
CA HIS A 9 -14.45 11.94 -25.23
C HIS A 9 -14.08 11.99 -23.75
N LEU A 10 -12.81 12.22 -23.43
CA LEU A 10 -12.37 12.51 -22.07
C LEU A 10 -13.06 13.79 -21.56
N VAL A 11 -13.80 13.73 -20.45
CA VAL A 11 -14.55 14.88 -19.91
C VAL A 11 -13.78 15.57 -18.78
N THR A 12 -13.15 14.83 -17.87
CA THR A 12 -12.37 15.38 -16.75
C THR A 12 -11.13 14.55 -16.48
N PHE A 13 -10.08 15.19 -15.95
CA PHE A 13 -8.92 14.53 -15.37
C PHE A 13 -8.60 15.27 -14.08
N HIS A 14 -8.59 14.57 -12.95
CA HIS A 14 -8.26 15.14 -11.66
C HIS A 14 -7.07 14.41 -11.09
N ASN A 15 -5.89 15.02 -11.19
CA ASN A 15 -4.68 14.49 -10.59
C ASN A 15 -3.93 15.60 -9.86
N PRO A 16 -3.95 15.60 -8.53
CA PRO A 16 -3.35 16.68 -7.80
C PRO A 16 -1.80 16.59 -7.77
N TYR A 17 -1.19 15.46 -8.20
CA TYR A 17 0.28 15.27 -8.29
C TYR A 17 0.69 14.54 -9.58
N PRO A 18 0.62 15.20 -10.75
CA PRO A 18 1.00 14.61 -12.03
C PRO A 18 2.45 14.11 -12.08
N ASN A 19 3.32 14.61 -11.20
CA ASN A 19 4.71 14.16 -11.13
C ASN A 19 4.89 12.87 -10.32
N CYS A 20 3.99 12.58 -9.37
CA CYS A 20 4.06 11.36 -8.56
C CYS A 20 3.36 10.20 -9.26
N VAL A 21 2.21 10.46 -9.89
CA VAL A 21 1.50 9.49 -10.73
C VAL A 21 0.89 10.24 -11.89
N SER A 22 0.81 9.64 -13.07
CA SER A 22 -0.16 10.04 -14.09
C SER A 22 -0.75 8.79 -14.71
N LEU A 23 -2.07 8.82 -14.91
CA LEU A 23 -2.84 7.73 -15.52
C LEU A 23 -3.76 8.32 -16.57
N LYS A 24 -3.61 7.87 -17.80
CA LYS A 24 -4.46 8.22 -18.93
C LYS A 24 -5.07 6.94 -19.48
N LEU A 25 -6.38 6.94 -19.70
CA LEU A 25 -7.02 5.86 -20.45
C LEU A 25 -7.24 6.31 -21.89
N ASP A 26 -6.98 5.40 -22.81
CA ASP A 26 -7.22 5.58 -24.24
C ASP A 26 -7.99 4.38 -24.80
N THR A 27 -8.54 4.52 -26.00
CA THR A 27 -9.21 3.43 -26.70
C THR A 27 -8.32 2.94 -27.83
N MET A 28 -8.06 1.63 -27.89
CA MET A 28 -7.37 1.03 -29.05
C MET A 28 -8.37 1.00 -30.21
N GLY A 29 -8.22 1.93 -31.16
CA GLY A 29 -9.15 2.13 -32.26
C GLY A 29 -9.29 0.91 -33.18
N SER A 30 -10.22 0.02 -32.87
CA SER A 30 -10.94 -0.82 -33.82
C SER A 30 -12.11 -1.47 -33.10
N GLN A 31 -13.33 -1.22 -33.57
CA GLN A 31 -14.44 -2.08 -33.17
C GLN A 31 -14.15 -3.50 -33.64
N SER A 32 -14.25 -4.48 -32.74
CA SER A 32 -14.55 -5.82 -33.20
C SER A 32 -15.98 -5.79 -33.79
N SER A 33 -16.32 -6.75 -34.65
CA SER A 33 -17.67 -6.87 -35.23
C SER A 33 -18.82 -6.94 -34.22
N SER A 34 -18.52 -7.01 -32.91
CA SER A 34 -19.44 -7.08 -31.78
C SER A 34 -19.70 -5.74 -31.05
N GLY A 35 -19.05 -4.64 -31.45
CA GLY A 35 -19.25 -3.33 -30.79
C GLY A 35 -18.48 -3.14 -29.48
N GLN A 36 -17.55 -4.04 -29.18
CA GLN A 36 -16.68 -3.96 -27.99
C GLN A 36 -15.63 -2.86 -28.14
N ILE A 37 -15.30 -2.24 -27.01
CA ILE A 37 -14.27 -1.19 -26.92
C ILE A 37 -13.14 -1.73 -26.05
N MET A 38 -11.94 -1.78 -26.61
CA MET A 38 -10.72 -2.14 -25.89
C MET A 38 -10.10 -0.89 -25.27
N LEU A 39 -9.95 -0.92 -23.95
CA LEU A 39 -9.35 0.14 -23.16
C LEU A 39 -7.86 -0.15 -22.96
N GLN A 40 -7.06 0.90 -23.10
CA GLN A 40 -5.63 0.88 -22.86
C GLN A 40 -5.29 1.89 -21.78
N LEU A 41 -4.55 1.45 -20.76
CA LEU A 41 -4.07 2.31 -19.69
C LEU A 41 -2.63 2.74 -20.02
N GLN A 42 -2.44 4.05 -20.09
CA GLN A 42 -1.14 4.69 -20.15
C GLN A 42 -0.85 5.33 -18.80
N GLY A 43 0.42 5.33 -18.39
CA GLY A 43 0.74 5.99 -17.14
C GLY A 43 2.21 5.93 -16.75
N HIS A 44 2.49 6.55 -15.63
CA HIS A 44 3.78 6.49 -14.97
C HIS A 44 3.55 6.65 -13.47
N PHE A 45 4.39 6.00 -12.69
CA PHE A 45 4.45 6.13 -11.24
C PHE A 45 5.88 6.50 -10.90
N ASN A 46 6.07 7.60 -10.18
CA ASN A 46 7.40 8.06 -9.83
C ASN A 46 7.41 8.73 -8.46
N GLU A 47 8.62 8.97 -8.00
CA GLU A 47 8.89 9.74 -6.82
C GLU A 47 8.77 11.24 -7.10
N GLN A 48 8.36 11.99 -6.09
CA GLN A 48 8.26 13.44 -6.15
C GLN A 48 9.14 14.08 -5.08
N GLU A 49 9.73 15.23 -5.45
CA GLU A 49 10.44 16.13 -4.55
C GLU A 49 9.62 17.41 -4.32
N LYS A 50 9.62 17.90 -3.08
CA LYS A 50 8.94 19.14 -2.71
C LYS A 50 9.51 19.76 -1.45
N ASP A 51 9.60 21.07 -1.44
CA ASP A 51 9.96 21.84 -0.25
C ASP A 51 8.79 21.84 0.72
N LEU A 52 9.09 21.55 1.99
CA LEU A 52 8.11 21.57 3.07
C LEU A 52 8.77 22.17 4.30
N LEU A 53 8.14 23.19 4.90
CA LEU A 53 8.75 23.97 5.98
C LEU A 53 10.14 24.48 5.55
N ASN A 54 11.19 24.12 6.29
CA ASN A 54 12.58 24.50 6.01
C ASN A 54 13.41 23.36 5.39
N GLY A 55 12.78 22.29 4.90
CA GLY A 55 13.46 21.13 4.37
C GLY A 55 12.94 20.68 3.01
N HIS A 56 13.60 19.65 2.46
CA HIS A 56 13.33 19.05 1.17
C HIS A 56 12.79 17.63 1.37
N LEU A 57 11.53 17.42 0.99
CA LEU A 57 10.85 16.14 1.14
C LEU A 57 10.83 15.39 -0.18
N LYS A 58 11.09 14.09 -0.11
CA LYS A 58 10.94 13.14 -1.20
C LYS A 58 9.98 12.04 -0.79
N PHE A 59 8.99 11.77 -1.64
CA PHE A 59 7.97 10.77 -1.35
C PHE A 59 7.42 10.13 -2.63
N GLY A 60 6.82 8.95 -2.48
CA GLY A 60 6.17 8.22 -3.57
C GLY A 60 5.10 7.28 -3.05
N LEU A 61 4.39 6.64 -3.97
CA LEU A 61 3.39 5.63 -3.63
C LEU A 61 4.05 4.26 -3.53
N LYS A 62 3.68 3.49 -2.51
CA LYS A 62 4.03 2.07 -2.37
C LYS A 62 2.84 1.14 -2.62
N GLY A 63 1.77 1.66 -3.22
CA GLY A 63 0.60 0.90 -3.61
C GLY A 63 -0.61 1.77 -3.86
N GLY A 64 -1.77 1.14 -3.94
CA GLY A 64 -3.07 1.78 -4.15
C GLY A 64 -4.05 0.79 -4.78
N ILE A 65 -5.31 1.15 -4.83
CA ILE A 65 -6.33 0.36 -5.53
C ILE A 65 -6.74 1.13 -6.77
N LEU A 66 -6.39 0.59 -7.94
CA LEU A 66 -6.93 1.06 -9.21
C LEU A 66 -8.28 0.36 -9.43
N SER A 67 -9.31 1.12 -9.74
CA SER A 67 -10.66 0.59 -9.95
C SER A 67 -11.26 1.19 -11.21
N LEU A 68 -12.05 0.38 -11.90
CA LEU A 68 -12.85 0.79 -13.04
C LEU A 68 -14.30 0.71 -12.62
N GLU A 69 -15.10 1.74 -12.88
CA GLU A 69 -16.54 1.74 -12.66
C GLU A 69 -17.22 2.09 -13.97
N LEU A 70 -18.15 1.24 -14.40
CA LEU A 70 -18.88 1.42 -15.65
C LEU A 70 -20.37 1.52 -15.37
N GLU A 71 -20.99 2.61 -15.83
CA GLU A 71 -22.44 2.78 -15.85
C GLU A 71 -22.93 2.65 -17.29
N ASN A 72 -24.10 2.05 -17.49
CA ASN A 72 -24.74 1.85 -18.80
C ASN A 72 -23.95 0.95 -19.77
N GLY A 73 -23.13 0.04 -19.24
CA GLY A 73 -22.39 -0.97 -19.98
C GLY A 73 -21.89 -2.10 -19.08
N GLU A 74 -21.20 -3.07 -19.68
CA GLU A 74 -20.56 -4.18 -18.98
C GLU A 74 -19.09 -4.30 -19.33
N ILE A 75 -18.26 -4.64 -18.35
CA ILE A 75 -16.86 -5.00 -18.51
C ILE A 75 -16.81 -6.51 -18.78
N ILE A 76 -16.52 -6.88 -20.01
CA ILE A 76 -16.51 -8.27 -20.47
C ILE A 76 -15.25 -8.97 -19.96
N TYR A 77 -14.13 -8.27 -19.94
CA TYR A 77 -12.85 -8.82 -19.56
C TYR A 77 -12.00 -7.76 -18.85
N PRO A 78 -11.94 -7.77 -17.51
CA PRO A 78 -10.90 -7.06 -16.78
C PRO A 78 -9.60 -7.83 -16.89
N GLU A 79 -8.50 -7.18 -17.28
CA GLU A 79 -7.20 -7.84 -17.42
C GLU A 79 -6.72 -8.35 -16.05
N PRO A 80 -6.56 -9.67 -15.83
CA PRO A 80 -6.31 -10.21 -14.49
C PRO A 80 -4.92 -9.88 -13.94
N LEU A 81 -3.95 -9.66 -14.82
CA LEU A 81 -2.61 -9.22 -14.51
C LEU A 81 -2.20 -8.21 -15.58
N LEU A 82 -2.13 -6.94 -15.21
CA LEU A 82 -1.69 -5.91 -16.15
C LEU A 82 -0.19 -6.04 -16.41
N GLU A 83 0.59 -6.30 -15.35
CA GLU A 83 2.04 -6.41 -15.30
C GLU A 83 2.47 -6.97 -13.91
N ASP A 84 3.76 -6.95 -13.59
CA ASP A 84 4.31 -7.30 -12.26
C ASP A 84 3.96 -6.31 -11.12
N TRP A 85 3.28 -5.20 -11.41
CA TRP A 85 2.95 -4.14 -10.45
C TRP A 85 1.46 -3.99 -10.15
N ALA A 86 0.57 -4.74 -10.82
CA ALA A 86 -0.88 -4.65 -10.59
C ALA A 86 -1.57 -6.01 -10.72
N GLN A 87 -2.23 -6.44 -9.65
CA GLN A 87 -2.93 -7.71 -9.59
C GLN A 87 -4.43 -7.51 -9.38
N LEU A 88 -5.26 -8.19 -10.17
CA LEU A 88 -6.72 -8.14 -10.02
C LEU A 88 -7.13 -8.70 -8.64
N GLN A 89 -7.84 -7.87 -7.88
CA GLN A 89 -8.40 -8.19 -6.57
C GLN A 89 -9.87 -8.58 -6.66
N THR A 90 -10.64 -7.82 -7.44
CA THR A 90 -12.08 -8.03 -7.61
C THR A 90 -12.36 -8.25 -9.08
N GLN A 91 -12.81 -9.45 -9.43
CA GLN A 91 -13.33 -9.73 -10.75
C GLN A 91 -14.82 -9.38 -10.78
N SER A 92 -15.15 -8.27 -11.43
CA SER A 92 -16.52 -7.76 -11.55
C SER A 92 -16.75 -7.23 -12.96
N SER A 93 -17.96 -7.40 -13.47
CA SER A 93 -18.40 -6.84 -14.76
C SER A 93 -18.76 -5.35 -14.68
N VAL A 94 -18.80 -4.77 -13.48
CA VAL A 94 -19.20 -3.37 -13.27
C VAL A 94 -18.10 -2.58 -12.57
N ASN A 95 -17.42 -3.20 -11.60
CA ASN A 95 -16.46 -2.53 -10.73
C ASN A 95 -15.17 -3.34 -10.42
N PRO A 96 -14.42 -3.82 -11.43
CA PRO A 96 -13.18 -4.54 -11.18
C PRO A 96 -12.12 -3.63 -10.54
N SER A 97 -11.26 -4.23 -9.73
CA SER A 97 -10.21 -3.50 -9.02
C SER A 97 -8.90 -4.25 -9.00
N TRP A 98 -7.80 -3.52 -9.12
CA TRP A 98 -6.43 -4.00 -9.07
C TRP A 98 -5.70 -3.41 -7.87
N GLU A 99 -5.02 -4.26 -7.11
CA GLU A 99 -4.06 -3.80 -6.11
C GLU A 99 -2.74 -3.51 -6.80
N LEU A 100 -2.25 -2.28 -6.62
CA LEU A 100 -0.94 -1.87 -7.10
C LEU A 100 0.10 -2.20 -6.05
N THR A 101 1.18 -2.85 -6.46
CA THR A 101 2.29 -3.23 -5.59
C THR A 101 3.63 -2.92 -6.26
N PRO A 102 4.61 -2.34 -5.54
CA PRO A 102 5.97 -2.21 -6.03
C PRO A 102 6.55 -3.56 -6.42
N LYS A 103 7.50 -3.55 -7.36
CA LYS A 103 8.32 -4.73 -7.64
C LYS A 103 9.01 -5.20 -6.36
N THR A 104 9.23 -6.50 -6.24
CA THR A 104 9.89 -7.11 -5.08
C THR A 104 11.19 -6.37 -4.74
N GLY A 105 11.31 -5.89 -3.50
CA GLY A 105 12.48 -5.15 -3.00
C GLY A 105 12.42 -3.63 -3.19
N ALA A 106 11.51 -3.10 -4.01
CA ALA A 106 11.32 -1.66 -4.14
C ALA A 106 10.55 -1.08 -2.94
N SER A 107 10.87 0.16 -2.57
CA SER A 107 10.16 0.93 -1.52
C SER A 107 8.93 1.65 -2.05
N ILE A 108 8.90 1.94 -3.36
CA ILE A 108 7.84 2.67 -4.06
C ILE A 108 7.58 2.05 -5.44
N LEU A 109 6.39 2.30 -5.97
CA LEU A 109 6.01 2.09 -7.36
C LEU A 109 6.82 3.06 -8.23
N LYS A 110 7.77 2.50 -8.99
CA LYS A 110 8.50 3.25 -10.01
C LYS A 110 8.32 2.57 -11.36
N ILE A 111 7.58 3.23 -12.22
CA ILE A 111 7.10 2.71 -13.49
C ILE A 111 7.16 3.85 -14.49
N ASP A 112 8.06 3.72 -15.47
CA ASP A 112 8.23 4.72 -16.51
C ASP A 112 7.37 4.39 -17.73
N ASN A 113 6.48 5.31 -18.12
CA ASN A 113 5.74 5.30 -19.39
C ASN A 113 5.17 3.94 -19.80
N ILE A 114 4.28 3.38 -18.99
CA ILE A 114 3.52 2.17 -19.34
C ILE A 114 2.42 2.47 -20.33
N THR A 115 2.09 1.46 -21.13
CA THR A 115 0.99 1.45 -22.07
C THR A 115 0.53 0.00 -22.22
N VAL A 116 -0.55 -0.36 -21.52
CA VAL A 116 -0.99 -1.76 -21.37
C VAL A 116 -2.48 -1.92 -21.66
N PRO A 117 -2.94 -3.07 -22.19
CA PRO A 117 -4.35 -3.40 -22.21
C PRO A 117 -4.91 -3.34 -20.79
N PHE A 118 -6.13 -2.84 -20.63
CA PHE A 118 -6.70 -2.58 -19.31
C PHE A 118 -8.01 -3.32 -19.07
N ALA A 119 -8.95 -3.20 -20.01
CA ALA A 119 -10.21 -3.91 -19.98
C ALA A 119 -10.90 -3.88 -21.36
N ILE A 120 -11.84 -4.79 -21.59
CA ILE A 120 -12.78 -4.76 -22.71
C ILE A 120 -14.17 -4.44 -22.19
N ILE A 121 -14.83 -3.44 -22.78
CA ILE A 121 -16.18 -3.03 -22.39
C ILE A 121 -17.18 -3.20 -23.54
N GLN A 122 -18.43 -3.50 -23.17
CA GLN A 122 -19.60 -3.52 -24.04
C GLN A 122 -20.55 -2.42 -23.62
N PRO A 123 -20.76 -1.38 -24.45
CA PRO A 123 -21.83 -0.42 -24.21
C PRO A 123 -23.20 -1.11 -24.28
N GLN A 124 -24.12 -0.77 -23.36
CA GLN A 124 -25.50 -1.27 -23.37
C GLN A 124 -26.50 -0.15 -23.68
N THR A 125 -26.33 1.02 -23.08
CA THR A 125 -27.19 2.19 -23.31
C THR A 125 -26.38 3.48 -23.36
N GLU A 126 -26.85 4.49 -24.10
CA GLU A 126 -26.21 5.81 -24.15
C GLU A 126 -26.89 6.82 -23.20
N PRO A 127 -26.14 7.72 -22.54
CA PRO A 127 -24.68 7.84 -22.55
C PRO A 127 -23.99 6.80 -21.64
N LEU A 128 -22.82 6.30 -22.10
CA LEU A 128 -21.96 5.40 -21.34
C LEU A 128 -21.04 6.21 -20.44
N TYR A 129 -20.97 5.93 -19.14
CA TYR A 129 -20.03 6.58 -18.22
C TYR A 129 -18.99 5.58 -17.71
N LEU A 130 -17.72 5.91 -17.88
CA LEU A 130 -16.60 5.08 -17.43
C LEU A 130 -15.72 5.92 -16.53
N THR A 131 -15.61 5.53 -15.26
CA THR A 131 -14.77 6.15 -14.24
C THR A 131 -13.59 5.23 -13.92
N VAL A 132 -12.37 5.74 -14.03
CA VAL A 132 -11.15 5.07 -13.53
C VAL A 132 -10.72 5.79 -12.28
N THR A 133 -10.67 5.11 -11.13
CA THR A 133 -10.27 5.70 -9.85
C THR A 133 -9.03 4.99 -9.32
N LEU A 134 -7.96 5.74 -9.07
CA LEU A 134 -6.87 5.28 -8.21
C LEU A 134 -7.11 5.78 -6.79
N LYS A 135 -7.50 4.87 -5.91
CA LYS A 135 -7.66 5.12 -4.48
C LYS A 135 -6.34 4.89 -3.75
N VAL A 136 -5.84 5.96 -3.16
CA VAL A 136 -4.70 5.92 -2.24
C VAL A 136 -5.16 6.30 -0.84
N THR A 137 -4.42 5.82 0.15
CA THR A 137 -4.60 6.14 1.56
C THR A 137 -3.25 6.52 2.16
N PRO A 138 -3.19 7.06 3.40
CA PRO A 138 -1.92 7.31 4.06
C PRO A 138 -1.00 6.08 4.18
N GLN A 139 -1.56 4.86 4.17
CA GLN A 139 -0.79 3.61 4.13
C GLN A 139 0.05 3.48 2.86
N ASN A 140 -0.44 4.01 1.74
CA ASN A 140 0.20 3.85 0.44
C ASN A 140 1.31 4.89 0.19
N LEU A 141 1.55 5.80 1.12
CA LEU A 141 2.62 6.79 1.00
C LEU A 141 3.90 6.30 1.66
N SER A 142 5.02 6.49 0.97
CA SER A 142 6.35 6.31 1.52
C SER A 142 7.09 7.65 1.46
N ILE A 143 7.58 8.09 2.62
CA ILE A 143 8.63 9.11 2.67
C ILE A 143 9.95 8.38 2.40
N THR A 144 10.73 8.88 1.45
CA THR A 144 11.99 8.23 1.02
C THR A 144 13.20 9.09 1.32
N ASN A 145 13.02 10.40 1.44
CA ASN A 145 14.00 11.33 1.97
C ASN A 145 13.28 12.53 2.60
N ALA A 146 13.86 13.13 3.62
CA ALA A 146 13.31 14.29 4.34
C ALA A 146 14.46 15.18 4.84
N GLU A 147 15.26 15.66 3.89
CA GLU A 147 16.47 16.43 4.19
C GLU A 147 16.13 17.77 4.84
N GLY A 148 16.85 18.14 5.89
CA GLY A 148 16.64 19.41 6.61
C GLY A 148 15.36 19.48 7.46
N LEU A 149 14.48 18.47 7.42
CA LEU A 149 13.32 18.39 8.31
C LEU A 149 13.68 17.80 9.68
N TRP A 150 14.60 16.84 9.66
CA TRP A 150 14.95 15.99 10.79
C TRP A 150 16.16 16.52 11.58
N ARG A 151 16.09 16.50 12.92
CA ARG A 151 17.26 16.65 13.79
C ARG A 151 18.19 15.43 13.63
N HIS A 152 19.48 15.61 13.87
CA HIS A 152 20.48 14.54 13.70
C HIS A 152 20.41 13.44 14.78
N ASP A 153 19.73 13.70 15.90
CA ASP A 153 19.66 12.85 17.10
C ASP A 153 18.26 12.25 17.34
N ILE A 154 17.42 12.17 16.31
CA ILE A 154 16.06 11.62 16.44
C ILE A 154 16.12 10.12 16.76
N HIS A 155 15.39 9.73 17.80
CA HIS A 155 15.22 8.32 18.13
C HIS A 155 14.39 7.58 17.06
N PRO A 156 14.70 6.31 16.70
CA PRO A 156 13.99 5.56 15.65
C PRO A 156 12.45 5.59 15.77
N ASN A 157 11.91 5.48 16.98
CA ASN A 157 10.46 5.55 17.22
C ASN A 157 9.86 6.94 16.90
N GLN A 158 10.56 8.02 17.25
CA GLN A 158 10.14 9.38 16.91
C GLN A 158 10.19 9.58 15.39
N HIS A 159 11.25 9.10 14.75
CA HIS A 159 11.41 9.16 13.30
C HIS A 159 10.24 8.47 12.58
N ALA A 160 9.87 7.26 13.02
CA ALA A 160 8.75 6.51 12.46
C ALA A 160 7.41 7.27 12.57
N ILE A 161 7.16 7.87 13.73
CA ILE A 161 5.94 8.66 13.98
C ILE A 161 5.93 9.96 13.16
N LEU A 162 7.07 10.65 13.04
CA LEU A 162 7.21 11.85 12.22
C LEU A 162 6.97 11.57 10.73
N GLU A 163 7.49 10.46 10.19
CA GLU A 163 7.19 10.05 8.82
C GLU A 163 5.69 9.77 8.62
N ARG A 164 5.02 9.15 9.59
CA ARG A 164 3.55 8.98 9.55
C ARG A 164 2.81 10.30 9.60
N VAL A 165 3.29 11.27 10.38
CA VAL A 165 2.71 12.63 10.43
C VAL A 165 2.78 13.29 9.05
N LEU A 166 3.93 13.19 8.38
CA LEU A 166 4.08 13.70 7.01
C LEU A 166 3.18 12.97 6.02
N ALA A 167 3.09 11.64 6.07
CA ALA A 167 2.23 10.87 5.18
C ALA A 167 0.75 11.28 5.32
N GLN A 168 0.27 11.47 6.56
CA GLN A 168 -1.09 11.95 6.83
C GLN A 168 -1.30 13.38 6.32
N PHE A 169 -0.33 14.26 6.56
CA PHE A 169 -0.38 15.66 6.10
C PHE A 169 -0.42 15.76 4.57
N LEU A 170 0.46 15.03 3.88
CA LEU A 170 0.47 14.94 2.43
C LEU A 170 -0.84 14.34 1.92
N TYR A 171 -1.32 13.24 2.49
CA TYR A 171 -2.58 12.67 2.05
C TYR A 171 -3.73 13.68 2.12
N LYS A 172 -3.88 14.38 3.25
CA LYS A 172 -4.96 15.35 3.48
C LYS A 172 -4.87 16.57 2.54
N ASN A 173 -3.69 17.19 2.45
CA ASN A 173 -3.51 18.49 1.78
C ASN A 173 -3.15 18.35 0.30
N ARG A 174 -2.82 17.13 -0.11
CA ARG A 174 -2.24 16.85 -1.41
C ARG A 174 -3.05 15.73 -2.06
N LEU A 175 -3.06 14.50 -1.55
CA LEU A 175 -3.53 13.32 -2.31
C LEU A 175 -4.98 12.87 -2.03
N SER A 176 -5.89 13.77 -1.66
CA SER A 176 -7.22 13.37 -1.20
C SER A 176 -8.15 12.84 -2.31
N SER A 177 -8.47 11.55 -2.18
CA SER A 177 -9.61 10.77 -2.72
C SER A 177 -9.69 10.34 -4.19
N HIS A 178 -9.24 11.07 -5.21
CA HIS A 178 -9.38 10.59 -6.61
C HIS A 178 -8.23 11.09 -7.49
N LEU A 179 -7.26 10.22 -7.80
CA LEU A 179 -6.08 10.63 -8.60
C LEU A 179 -6.35 10.64 -10.10
N CYS A 180 -7.47 10.07 -10.52
CA CYS A 180 -8.01 10.20 -11.86
C CYS A 180 -9.52 9.97 -11.76
N ARG A 181 -10.32 10.70 -12.55
CA ARG A 181 -11.70 10.36 -12.89
C ARG A 181 -11.86 10.75 -14.34
N LEU A 182 -11.66 9.78 -15.21
CA LEU A 182 -12.03 9.92 -16.61
C LEU A 182 -13.54 9.78 -16.65
N VAL A 183 -14.20 10.53 -17.51
CA VAL A 183 -15.60 10.30 -17.87
C VAL A 183 -15.64 10.35 -19.37
N PHE A 184 -16.30 9.38 -19.98
CA PHE A 184 -16.49 9.32 -21.41
C PHE A 184 -17.97 9.51 -21.76
N SER A 185 -18.27 9.97 -22.97
CA SER A 185 -19.64 10.13 -23.47
C SER A 185 -19.66 9.99 -25.00
N SER A 186 -20.71 9.37 -25.54
CA SER A 186 -20.97 9.22 -26.98
C SER A 186 -21.44 10.50 -27.66
N ASN A 187 -21.87 11.51 -26.87
CA ASN A 187 -22.49 12.71 -27.38
C ASN A 187 -21.44 13.80 -27.61
N LYS A 188 -21.33 14.31 -28.86
CA LYS A 188 -20.45 15.44 -29.27
C LYS A 188 -20.80 16.80 -28.64
N GLY A 189 -21.62 16.82 -27.59
CA GLY A 189 -21.91 18.04 -26.84
C GLY A 189 -20.61 18.74 -26.52
N THR A 190 -20.58 20.06 -26.66
CA THR A 190 -19.41 20.97 -26.56
C THR A 190 -18.72 20.96 -25.19
N HIS A 191 -18.36 19.78 -24.70
CA HIS A 191 -17.50 19.58 -23.56
C HIS A 191 -16.11 19.36 -24.16
N GLN A 192 -15.40 20.46 -24.40
CA GLN A 192 -13.95 20.37 -24.38
C GLN A 192 -13.58 19.77 -23.03
N ALA A 193 -12.76 18.72 -23.03
CA ALA A 193 -12.11 18.25 -21.82
C ALA A 193 -11.47 19.47 -21.14
N THR A 194 -12.08 19.95 -20.06
CA THR A 194 -11.40 20.93 -19.21
C THR A 194 -10.38 20.11 -18.44
N LEU A 195 -9.13 20.18 -18.88
CA LEU A 195 -7.99 19.99 -18.00
C LEU A 195 -8.16 21.04 -16.90
N GLU A 196 -8.83 20.66 -15.82
CA GLU A 196 -8.66 21.35 -14.56
C GLU A 196 -7.27 20.96 -14.05
N ASP A 197 -6.24 21.53 -14.69
CA ASP A 197 -4.96 21.72 -14.06
C ASP A 197 -5.27 22.53 -12.81
N TYR A 198 -5.49 21.83 -11.70
CA TYR A 198 -5.52 22.49 -10.42
C TYR A 198 -4.13 23.09 -10.28
N PRO A 199 -3.98 24.43 -10.34
CA PRO A 199 -2.71 25.04 -10.05
C PRO A 199 -2.32 24.48 -8.69
N SER A 200 -1.07 24.07 -8.55
CA SER A 200 -0.52 23.55 -7.30
C SER A 200 -0.93 24.49 -6.17
N GLN A 201 -2.05 24.20 -5.50
CA GLN A 201 -2.62 25.12 -4.54
C GLN A 201 -1.57 25.26 -3.46
N GLU A 202 -1.08 26.47 -3.22
CA GLU A 202 -0.12 26.69 -2.15
C GLU A 202 -0.65 26.07 -0.87
N LEU A 203 0.24 25.43 -0.08
CA LEU A 203 -0.18 24.82 1.17
C LEU A 203 -0.81 25.91 2.03
N ASP A 204 -1.96 25.64 2.64
CA ASP A 204 -2.54 26.56 3.60
C ASP A 204 -1.54 26.82 4.73
N SER A 205 -1.22 28.10 4.93
CA SER A 205 -0.33 28.58 5.99
C SER A 205 -0.75 28.06 7.39
N HIS A 206 -2.05 27.89 7.62
CA HIS A 206 -2.55 27.35 8.89
C HIS A 206 -2.23 25.86 9.05
N GLU A 207 -2.45 25.06 8.01
CA GLU A 207 -2.10 23.63 7.99
C GLU A 207 -0.58 23.43 8.15
N LEU A 208 0.23 24.28 7.52
CA LEU A 208 1.69 24.29 7.69
C LEU A 208 2.10 24.61 9.13
N ALA A 209 1.48 25.61 9.76
CA ALA A 209 1.75 25.97 11.15
C ALA A 209 1.38 24.83 12.11
N GLN A 210 0.23 24.16 11.88
CA GLN A 210 -0.16 22.99 12.66
C GLN A 210 0.82 21.82 12.49
N LEU A 211 1.28 21.56 11.27
CA LEU A 211 2.31 20.55 11.01
C LEU A 211 3.59 20.86 11.78
N HIS A 212 4.10 22.09 11.66
CA HIS A 212 5.32 22.50 12.34
C HIS A 212 5.19 22.37 13.86
N GLN A 213 4.08 22.82 14.44
CA GLN A 213 3.80 22.66 15.86
C GLN A 213 3.83 21.19 16.30
N ARG A 214 3.23 20.29 15.51
CA ARG A 214 3.20 18.85 15.83
C ARG A 214 4.58 18.22 15.77
N ILE A 215 5.39 18.59 14.77
CA ILE A 215 6.78 18.15 14.67
C ILE A 215 7.59 18.61 15.88
N GLU A 216 7.49 19.88 16.27
CA GLU A 216 8.21 20.40 17.44
C GLU A 216 7.73 19.77 18.76
N GLN A 217 6.44 19.45 18.90
CA GLN A 217 5.91 18.72 20.06
C GLN A 217 6.52 17.32 20.18
N LEU A 218 6.65 16.59 19.06
CA LEU A 218 7.25 15.26 19.06
C LEU A 218 8.75 15.32 19.35
N TYR A 219 9.44 16.37 18.91
CA TYR A 219 10.85 16.59 19.25
C TYR A 219 11.08 16.98 20.70
N ALA A 220 10.21 17.80 21.28
CA ALA A 220 10.31 18.22 22.66
C ALA A 220 9.81 17.15 23.64
N ALA A 221 9.27 16.03 23.13
CA ALA A 221 8.79 14.94 23.95
C ALA A 221 9.95 14.25 24.68
N ASN A 222 9.91 14.26 26.01
CA ASN A 222 10.88 13.55 26.86
C ASN A 222 10.57 12.04 26.93
N THR A 223 10.29 11.41 25.80
CA THR A 223 9.95 9.99 25.71
C THR A 223 10.33 9.41 24.37
N HIS A 224 10.77 8.16 24.40
CA HIS A 224 10.96 7.33 23.21
C HIS A 224 9.94 6.19 23.15
N ASN A 225 9.03 6.09 24.13
CA ASN A 225 8.02 5.05 24.17
C ASN A 225 7.01 5.25 23.03
N LEU A 226 6.83 4.22 22.19
CA LEU A 226 5.98 4.34 21.01
C LEU A 226 4.52 4.67 21.37
N ALA A 227 3.96 4.07 22.43
CA ALA A 227 2.57 4.31 22.81
C ALA A 227 2.33 5.78 23.24
N GLU A 228 3.30 6.39 23.90
CA GLU A 228 3.25 7.82 24.24
C GLU A 228 3.37 8.70 23.00
N LEU A 229 4.29 8.37 22.07
CA LEU A 229 4.45 9.10 20.81
C LEU A 229 3.21 9.00 19.91
N ILE A 230 2.54 7.85 19.86
CA ILE A 230 1.24 7.66 19.18
C ILE A 230 0.19 8.62 19.75
N LYS A 231 0.09 8.71 21.09
CA LYS A 231 -0.85 9.62 21.76
C LYS A 231 -0.53 11.09 21.46
N LEU A 232 0.75 11.46 21.49
CA LEU A 232 1.21 12.82 21.16
C LEU A 232 0.95 13.20 19.71
N ALA A 233 1.09 12.25 18.77
CA ALA A 233 0.78 12.46 17.36
C ALA A 233 -0.73 12.46 17.05
N HIS A 234 -1.57 12.11 18.05
CA HIS A 234 -3.00 11.88 17.91
C HIS A 234 -3.34 10.78 16.91
N PHE A 235 -2.56 9.70 16.90
CA PHE A 235 -2.80 8.56 16.03
C PHE A 235 -3.70 7.51 16.68
N ASN A 236 -4.58 6.96 15.86
CA ASN A 236 -5.32 5.75 16.15
C ASN A 236 -4.55 4.53 15.61
N PRO A 237 -4.07 3.61 16.46
CA PRO A 237 -3.38 2.39 16.03
C PRO A 237 -4.17 1.52 15.05
N LEU A 238 -5.51 1.63 15.04
CA LEU A 238 -6.38 0.88 14.13
C LEU A 238 -6.37 1.42 12.68
N THR A 239 -5.85 2.62 12.44
CA THR A 239 -5.91 3.27 11.11
C THR A 239 -4.64 3.95 10.67
N ASP A 240 -3.85 4.52 11.57
CA ASP A 240 -2.88 5.56 11.21
C ASP A 240 -1.43 5.05 11.10
N LEU A 241 -1.16 3.87 11.64
CA LEU A 241 0.16 3.25 11.66
C LEU A 241 0.44 2.41 10.41
N ALA A 242 -0.61 1.99 9.69
CA ALA A 242 -0.48 1.24 8.46
C ALA A 242 0.43 1.98 7.47
N GLY A 243 1.31 1.23 6.84
CA GLY A 243 2.32 1.74 5.95
C GLY A 243 3.44 2.51 6.65
N GLY A 244 3.63 2.37 7.96
CA GLY A 244 4.74 3.02 8.66
C GLY A 244 6.11 2.48 8.32
N ASN A 245 7.14 3.25 8.69
CA ASN A 245 8.53 2.85 8.58
C ASN A 245 9.16 2.88 9.97
N PHE A 246 9.20 1.71 10.60
CA PHE A 246 9.75 1.43 11.92
C PHE A 246 11.07 0.65 11.79
N LEU A 247 11.87 0.99 10.78
CA LEU A 247 13.20 0.41 10.57
C LEU A 247 14.04 0.61 11.84
N ALA A 248 14.55 -0.49 12.40
CA ALA A 248 15.34 -0.50 13.63
C ALA A 248 14.68 0.23 14.82
N ALA A 249 13.35 0.24 14.87
CA ALA A 249 12.60 0.82 15.98
C ALA A 249 12.73 -0.02 17.25
N GLU A 250 12.65 0.64 18.42
CA GLU A 250 12.70 0.00 19.74
C GLU A 250 11.29 -0.11 20.31
N LEU A 251 10.63 -1.23 20.03
CA LEU A 251 9.21 -1.49 20.25
C LEU A 251 8.97 -2.62 21.27
N SER A 252 9.96 -2.89 22.13
CA SER A 252 9.85 -3.90 23.19
C SER A 252 8.64 -3.62 24.09
N ALA A 253 7.87 -4.67 24.38
CA ALA A 253 6.67 -4.66 25.20
C ALA A 253 5.59 -3.65 24.75
N VAL A 254 5.57 -3.25 23.48
CA VAL A 254 4.55 -2.32 22.98
C VAL A 254 3.17 -2.99 22.95
N GLU A 255 2.14 -2.25 23.37
CA GLU A 255 0.74 -2.70 23.31
C GLU A 255 0.07 -2.22 22.01
N LEU A 256 -0.09 -3.13 21.05
CA LEU A 256 -0.67 -2.88 19.73
C LEU A 256 -1.66 -3.99 19.32
N SER A 257 -2.34 -4.61 20.29
CA SER A 257 -3.39 -5.58 20.00
C SER A 257 -4.48 -4.96 19.11
N GLY A 258 -4.87 -5.71 18.07
CA GLY A 258 -5.85 -5.27 17.07
C GLY A 258 -5.38 -4.13 16.15
N ALA A 259 -4.18 -3.59 16.31
CA ALA A 259 -3.68 -2.47 15.51
C ALA A 259 -3.62 -2.83 14.01
N ASN A 260 -3.88 -1.85 13.15
CA ASN A 260 -3.63 -1.99 11.73
C ASN A 260 -2.24 -1.48 11.39
N LEU A 261 -1.38 -2.42 11.08
CA LEU A 261 0.03 -2.22 10.77
C LEU A 261 0.35 -2.73 9.35
N THR A 262 -0.66 -2.93 8.50
CA THR A 262 -0.51 -3.42 7.12
C THR A 262 0.59 -2.68 6.36
N GLN A 263 1.44 -3.40 5.65
CA GLN A 263 2.55 -2.84 4.85
C GLN A 263 3.57 -2.00 5.64
N THR A 264 3.68 -2.22 6.96
CA THR A 264 4.68 -1.56 7.80
C THR A 264 6.04 -2.22 7.68
N ASN A 265 7.10 -1.39 7.67
CA ASN A 265 8.48 -1.85 7.69
C ASN A 265 9.01 -1.92 9.13
N PHE A 266 9.24 -3.12 9.64
CA PHE A 266 9.83 -3.41 10.95
C PHE A 266 11.21 -4.06 10.84
N ARG A 267 11.90 -3.95 9.69
CA ARG A 267 13.21 -4.58 9.50
C ARG A 267 14.17 -4.18 10.62
N GLY A 268 14.81 -5.17 11.24
CA GLY A 268 15.74 -4.95 12.36
C GLY A 268 15.14 -4.31 13.61
N ALA A 269 13.81 -4.15 13.70
CA ALA A 269 13.17 -3.60 14.88
C ALA A 269 13.23 -4.59 16.04
N ASN A 270 13.30 -4.05 17.26
CA ASN A 270 13.14 -4.81 18.49
C ASN A 270 11.65 -4.79 18.89
N LEU A 271 10.98 -5.92 18.78
CA LEU A 271 9.56 -6.17 19.12
C LEU A 271 9.47 -7.26 20.22
N THR A 272 10.51 -7.41 21.02
CA THR A 272 10.55 -8.39 22.11
C THR A 272 9.37 -8.18 23.06
N ASP A 273 8.67 -9.26 23.41
CA ASP A 273 7.50 -9.24 24.30
C ASP A 273 6.35 -8.30 23.85
N ALA A 274 6.32 -7.86 22.58
CA ALA A 274 5.27 -6.99 22.06
C ALA A 274 3.91 -7.70 22.03
N GLU A 275 2.85 -6.98 22.38
CA GLU A 275 1.47 -7.45 22.30
C GLU A 275 0.85 -7.03 20.95
N LEU A 276 0.76 -8.00 20.04
CA LEU A 276 0.28 -7.86 18.66
C LEU A 276 -0.86 -8.85 18.36
N SER A 277 -1.52 -9.39 19.38
CA SER A 277 -2.67 -10.30 19.18
C SER A 277 -3.76 -9.59 18.41
N GLU A 278 -4.36 -10.30 17.44
CA GLU A 278 -5.41 -9.80 16.53
C GLU A 278 -4.97 -8.63 15.62
N ALA A 279 -3.70 -8.23 15.63
CA ALA A 279 -3.21 -7.15 14.78
C ALA A 279 -3.27 -7.53 13.27
N ILE A 280 -3.47 -6.53 12.42
CA ILE A 280 -3.42 -6.67 10.97
C ILE A 280 -2.02 -6.30 10.49
N LEU A 281 -1.23 -7.32 10.17
CA LEU A 281 0.20 -7.26 9.83
C LEU A 281 0.47 -7.81 8.42
N ASN A 282 -0.54 -7.79 7.55
CA ASN A 282 -0.41 -8.26 6.18
C ASN A 282 0.67 -7.45 5.45
N TYR A 283 1.51 -8.14 4.69
CA TYR A 283 2.60 -7.54 3.90
C TYR A 283 3.66 -6.78 4.73
N CYS A 284 3.73 -6.99 6.05
CA CYS A 284 4.77 -6.39 6.88
C CYS A 284 6.16 -6.94 6.55
N LYS A 285 7.18 -6.09 6.71
CA LYS A 285 8.59 -6.48 6.56
C LYS A 285 9.24 -6.61 7.93
N PHE A 286 9.47 -7.83 8.38
CA PHE A 286 10.14 -8.14 9.65
C PHE A 286 11.55 -8.69 9.46
N SER A 287 12.16 -8.57 8.27
CA SER A 287 13.45 -9.20 8.01
C SER A 287 14.51 -8.74 9.03
N GLY A 288 15.11 -9.68 9.76
CA GLY A 288 16.08 -9.42 10.83
C GLY A 288 15.53 -8.78 12.11
N ALA A 289 14.21 -8.63 12.26
CA ALA A 289 13.59 -8.11 13.48
C ALA A 289 13.65 -9.13 14.63
N ASP A 290 13.65 -8.65 15.87
CA ASP A 290 13.55 -9.50 17.06
C ASP A 290 12.13 -9.45 17.62
N LEU A 291 11.34 -10.51 17.42
CA LEU A 291 10.00 -10.69 17.99
C LEU A 291 10.00 -11.78 19.08
N SER A 292 11.14 -12.00 19.75
CA SER A 292 11.23 -13.03 20.79
C SER A 292 10.21 -12.75 21.91
N GLY A 293 9.43 -13.76 22.30
CA GLY A 293 8.37 -13.63 23.31
C GLY A 293 7.12 -12.85 22.87
N ALA A 294 7.04 -12.35 21.63
CA ALA A 294 5.90 -11.56 21.18
C ALA A 294 4.59 -12.37 21.14
N TYR A 295 3.48 -11.70 21.47
CA TYR A 295 2.12 -12.23 21.41
C TYR A 295 1.49 -11.87 20.06
N LEU A 296 1.28 -12.85 19.20
CA LEU A 296 0.76 -12.73 17.84
C LEU A 296 -0.49 -13.61 17.64
N GLY A 297 -1.22 -13.91 18.73
CA GLY A 297 -2.40 -14.77 18.69
C GLY A 297 -3.45 -14.21 17.73
N ASN A 298 -3.96 -15.02 16.82
CA ASN A 298 -4.96 -14.65 15.80
C ASN A 298 -4.55 -13.47 14.87
N ALA A 299 -3.28 -13.06 14.85
CA ALA A 299 -2.82 -11.97 14.01
C ALA A 299 -2.93 -12.32 12.51
N GLN A 300 -3.19 -11.31 11.67
CA GLN A 300 -3.21 -11.46 10.21
C GLN A 300 -1.82 -11.14 9.65
N LEU A 301 -1.11 -12.15 9.15
CA LEU A 301 0.28 -12.08 8.70
C LEU A 301 0.43 -12.55 7.24
N VAL A 302 -0.60 -12.34 6.43
CA VAL A 302 -0.62 -12.77 5.03
C VAL A 302 0.52 -12.08 4.29
N LYS A 303 1.37 -12.87 3.62
CA LYS A 303 2.55 -12.41 2.87
C LYS A 303 3.53 -11.55 3.70
N ALA A 304 3.55 -11.70 5.03
CA ALA A 304 4.55 -11.06 5.88
C ALA A 304 5.95 -11.69 5.65
N ASP A 305 7.00 -10.87 5.72
CA ASP A 305 8.39 -11.30 5.54
C ASP A 305 9.14 -11.36 6.87
N PHE A 306 9.29 -12.56 7.42
CA PHE A 306 10.07 -12.87 8.63
C PHE A 306 11.48 -13.40 8.32
N HIS A 307 12.01 -13.17 7.13
CA HIS A 307 13.33 -13.69 6.77
C HIS A 307 14.40 -13.27 7.80
N ARG A 308 15.05 -14.26 8.44
CA ARG A 308 16.05 -14.04 9.52
C ARG A 308 15.53 -13.30 10.75
N ALA A 309 14.21 -13.21 10.94
CA ALA A 309 13.64 -12.67 12.17
C ALA A 309 13.82 -13.67 13.34
N SER A 310 13.86 -13.18 14.56
CA SER A 310 13.69 -14.04 15.74
C SER A 310 12.22 -14.10 16.13
N LEU A 311 11.65 -15.30 16.21
CA LEU A 311 10.32 -15.58 16.75
C LEU A 311 10.43 -16.52 17.96
N ALA A 312 11.61 -16.59 18.60
CA ALA A 312 11.86 -17.49 19.70
C ALA A 312 10.84 -17.27 20.83
N VAL A 313 10.20 -18.33 21.31
CA VAL A 313 9.18 -18.28 22.37
C VAL A 313 7.93 -17.46 21.98
N ALA A 314 7.80 -16.97 20.75
CA ALA A 314 6.64 -16.19 20.32
C ALA A 314 5.37 -17.04 20.23
N ASN A 315 4.22 -16.42 20.51
CA ASN A 315 2.92 -17.07 20.45
C ASN A 315 2.17 -16.69 19.17
N LEU A 316 2.10 -17.59 18.20
CA LEU A 316 1.36 -17.44 16.94
C LEU A 316 0.12 -18.35 16.88
N ILE A 317 -0.51 -18.65 18.02
CA ILE A 317 -1.73 -19.48 18.04
C ILE A 317 -2.79 -18.85 17.12
N GLY A 318 -3.32 -19.62 16.17
CA GLY A 318 -4.39 -19.16 15.26
C GLY A 318 -3.98 -18.08 14.26
N ALA A 319 -2.71 -17.66 14.22
CA ALA A 319 -2.27 -16.61 13.30
C ALA A 319 -2.39 -17.05 11.84
N ASN A 320 -2.65 -16.10 10.94
CA ASN A 320 -2.74 -16.36 9.50
C ASN A 320 -1.43 -15.99 8.79
N LEU A 321 -0.57 -16.99 8.57
CA LEU A 321 0.73 -16.88 7.89
C LEU A 321 0.65 -17.25 6.39
N THR A 322 -0.52 -17.17 5.76
CA THR A 322 -0.67 -17.54 4.34
C THR A 322 0.34 -16.79 3.48
N GLU A 323 1.13 -17.54 2.70
CA GLU A 323 2.21 -17.01 1.84
C GLU A 323 3.30 -16.20 2.56
N ALA A 324 3.39 -16.26 3.89
CA ALA A 324 4.45 -15.61 4.64
C ALA A 324 5.82 -16.24 4.35
N ASN A 325 6.89 -15.45 4.43
CA ASN A 325 8.26 -15.93 4.30
C ASN A 325 8.91 -16.07 5.67
N LEU A 326 9.08 -17.29 6.16
CA LEU A 326 9.75 -17.60 7.42
C LEU A 326 11.14 -18.23 7.23
N ARG A 327 11.72 -18.21 6.03
CA ARG A 327 13.08 -18.77 5.80
C ARG A 327 14.10 -18.16 6.75
N GLU A 328 14.94 -19.00 7.35
CA GLU A 328 16.01 -18.62 8.29
C GLU A 328 15.52 -17.92 9.56
N ALA A 329 14.21 -17.89 9.82
CA ALA A 329 13.66 -17.38 11.07
C ALA A 329 13.99 -18.34 12.23
N ASN A 330 14.32 -17.78 13.40
CA ASN A 330 14.49 -18.56 14.63
C ASN A 330 13.11 -18.92 15.21
N LEU A 331 12.79 -20.21 15.21
CA LEU A 331 11.51 -20.75 15.67
C LEU A 331 11.64 -21.57 16.98
N ILE A 332 12.73 -21.39 17.75
CA ILE A 332 12.92 -22.10 19.02
C ILE A 332 11.75 -21.80 19.95
N ASP A 333 11.06 -22.85 20.39
CA ASP A 333 9.91 -22.79 21.29
C ASP A 333 8.75 -21.89 20.81
N THR A 334 8.67 -21.60 19.50
CA THR A 334 7.57 -20.84 18.92
C THR A 334 6.29 -21.66 18.86
N ASN A 335 5.16 -21.08 19.29
CA ASN A 335 3.88 -21.77 19.25
C ASN A 335 3.10 -21.46 17.96
N LEU A 336 3.02 -22.43 17.04
CA LEU A 336 2.31 -22.33 15.76
C LEU A 336 0.98 -23.12 15.74
N SER A 337 0.44 -23.45 16.91
CA SER A 337 -0.78 -24.26 17.05
C SER A 337 -1.97 -23.55 16.40
N GLY A 338 -2.67 -24.24 15.49
CA GLY A 338 -3.83 -23.66 14.80
C GLY A 338 -3.52 -22.55 13.79
N ALA A 339 -2.25 -22.18 13.58
CA ALA A 339 -1.89 -21.19 12.57
C ALA A 339 -2.24 -21.67 11.15
N THR A 340 -2.66 -20.75 10.27
CA THR A 340 -2.81 -21.05 8.84
C THR A 340 -1.49 -20.81 8.14
N VAL A 341 -0.92 -21.82 7.48
CA VAL A 341 0.44 -21.76 6.88
C VAL A 341 0.44 -22.11 5.39
N LYS A 342 -0.71 -22.00 4.73
CA LYS A 342 -0.84 -22.32 3.30
C LYS A 342 0.16 -21.48 2.49
N ASN A 343 0.99 -22.14 1.69
CA ASN A 343 2.07 -21.56 0.89
C ASN A 343 3.12 -20.75 1.67
N ALA A 344 3.12 -20.80 3.01
CA ALA A 344 4.15 -20.17 3.83
C ALA A 344 5.49 -20.88 3.58
N LYS A 345 6.58 -20.11 3.48
CA LYS A 345 7.90 -20.61 3.10
C LYS A 345 8.79 -20.78 4.34
N PHE A 346 9.25 -21.99 4.58
CA PHE A 346 10.20 -22.35 5.64
C PHE A 346 11.51 -22.87 5.01
N GLY A 347 12.58 -22.93 5.80
CA GLY A 347 13.90 -23.44 5.39
C GLY A 347 14.99 -22.89 6.31
N GLU A 348 15.93 -23.73 6.73
CA GLU A 348 17.04 -23.37 7.65
C GLU A 348 16.55 -22.71 8.95
N ASN A 349 15.50 -23.26 9.57
CA ASN A 349 14.87 -22.69 10.77
C ASN A 349 15.39 -23.35 12.07
N PRO A 350 16.14 -22.64 12.94
CA PRO A 350 16.40 -23.12 14.30
C PRO A 350 15.10 -23.41 15.05
N GLY A 351 15.06 -24.49 15.83
CA GLY A 351 13.85 -24.91 16.56
C GLY A 351 12.85 -25.75 15.74
N MET A 352 13.09 -25.96 14.44
CA MET A 352 12.26 -26.86 13.63
C MET A 352 12.52 -28.32 14.00
N THR A 353 11.50 -29.02 14.50
CA THR A 353 11.54 -30.47 14.71
C THR A 353 10.93 -31.21 13.51
N PRO A 354 11.27 -32.50 13.28
CA PRO A 354 10.67 -33.30 12.21
C PRO A 354 9.13 -33.36 12.28
N GLU A 355 8.57 -33.44 13.49
CA GLU A 355 7.12 -33.51 13.71
C GLU A 355 6.42 -32.20 13.35
N LEU A 356 7.02 -31.08 13.74
CA LEU A 356 6.51 -29.75 13.39
C LEU A 356 6.58 -29.53 11.88
N GLU A 357 7.71 -29.88 11.26
CA GLU A 357 7.88 -29.79 9.80
C GLU A 357 6.80 -30.60 9.07
N GLN A 358 6.58 -31.87 9.46
CA GLN A 358 5.55 -32.71 8.86
C GLN A 358 4.16 -32.07 9.00
N SER A 359 3.81 -31.60 10.20
CA SER A 359 2.54 -30.92 10.46
C SER A 359 2.35 -29.65 9.61
N LEU A 360 3.42 -28.87 9.41
CA LEU A 360 3.37 -27.67 8.57
C LEU A 360 3.18 -28.03 7.09
N ARG A 361 3.86 -29.06 6.58
CA ARG A 361 3.69 -29.55 5.21
C ARG A 361 2.27 -30.03 4.94
N GLU A 362 1.68 -30.78 5.87
CA GLU A 362 0.28 -31.24 5.77
C GLU A 362 -0.72 -30.07 5.72
N ARG A 363 -0.39 -28.94 6.36
CA ARG A 363 -1.15 -27.69 6.31
C ARG A 363 -0.83 -26.79 5.09
N GLY A 364 -0.03 -27.30 4.15
CA GLY A 364 0.27 -26.63 2.88
C GLY A 364 1.48 -25.68 2.90
N ALA A 365 2.35 -25.76 3.90
CA ALA A 365 3.60 -25.02 3.92
C ALA A 365 4.60 -25.54 2.87
N ILE A 366 5.46 -24.66 2.38
CA ILE A 366 6.52 -24.94 1.41
C ILE A 366 7.85 -24.88 2.15
N PHE A 367 8.68 -25.92 2.01
CA PHE A 367 10.03 -25.93 2.54
C PHE A 367 11.02 -25.75 1.39
N VAL A 368 11.86 -24.71 1.50
CA VAL A 368 12.85 -24.33 0.49
C VAL A 368 14.22 -24.65 1.07
N HIS A 369 14.84 -25.72 0.58
CA HIS A 369 16.23 -26.04 0.88
C HIS A 369 17.12 -25.28 -0.10
N ASN A 370 18.24 -24.70 0.37
CA ASN A 370 19.24 -24.19 -0.58
C ASN A 370 19.87 -25.39 -1.30
N PRO A 371 20.06 -25.33 -2.63
CA PRO A 371 20.73 -26.39 -3.39
C PRO A 371 22.20 -26.56 -3.01
#